data_AF-A0A1S8CDS7-F1
#
_entry.id   AF-A0A1S8CDS7-F1
#
_cell.length_a   1.000
_cell.length_b   1.000
_cell.length_c   1.000
_cell.angle_alpha   90.00
_cell.angle_beta   90.00
_cell.angle_gamma   90.00
#
_symmetry.space_group_name_H-M   'P 1'
#
loop_
_entity.id
_entity.type
_entity.pdbx_description
1 polymer ?
#
loop_
_entity_poly.entity_id
_entity_poly.type
_entity_poly.pdbx_seq_one_letter_code
_entity_poly.pdbx_strand_id
1 'polypeptide(L)'
;MYIAGGVSAVVASGALTKQFGKDVALNNKGSASGAASSLVKNADGIYEVKINSTPLEGHDRLNTPDLLGNGKYNPAEAAAAARLETALGKLERITTSSTDKNADFIITSGPYAGKTVDLMYTTKNLSQKEIDGINKFYEKNMTTSKSPGDIPHGQDQILQHLKKADLVPVDFSILTQKNQAIFMDFIKTLPKEQQDKIIIMR
;
A
#
# COMPACT_ATOMS: atom_id res chain seq x y z
N MET A 1 12.82 25.00 65.79
CA MET A 1 11.95 24.80 64.61
C MET A 1 12.68 23.82 63.71
N TYR A 2 12.04 22.67 63.47
CA TYR A 2 12.48 21.47 62.74
C TYR A 2 13.60 20.60 63.34
N ILE A 3 13.31 19.29 63.27
CA ILE A 3 13.78 18.18 64.09
C ILE A 3 14.25 17.10 63.11
N ALA A 4 15.36 16.44 63.45
CA ALA A 4 15.78 15.06 63.16
C ALA A 4 15.41 14.37 61.81
N GLY A 5 16.43 13.72 61.22
CA GLY A 5 16.24 12.58 60.33
C GLY A 5 17.50 12.09 59.62
N GLY A 6 18.29 11.22 60.27
CA GLY A 6 19.09 10.19 59.55
C GLY A 6 18.13 9.22 58.82
N VAL A 7 18.52 8.35 57.87
CA VAL A 7 19.65 7.42 57.82
C VAL A 7 19.83 6.99 56.34
N SER A 8 21.05 6.64 55.91
CA SER A 8 21.32 5.92 54.66
C SER A 8 21.00 4.42 54.76
N ALA A 9 20.42 3.82 53.73
CA ALA A 9 20.54 2.41 53.32
C ALA A 9 19.95 2.26 51.90
N VAL A 10 20.75 2.00 50.87
CA VAL A 10 21.16 0.69 50.33
C VAL A 10 19.98 -0.25 50.01
N VAL A 11 19.86 -0.48 48.70
CA VAL A 11 19.19 -1.54 47.93
C VAL A 11 18.64 -2.75 48.72
N ALA A 12 17.35 -3.02 48.53
CA ALA A 12 16.80 -4.37 48.66
C ALA A 12 15.79 -4.61 47.53
N SER A 13 16.29 -5.16 46.44
CA SER A 13 15.53 -5.87 45.43
C SER A 13 14.83 -7.06 46.08
N GLY A 14 13.51 -7.19 45.90
CA GLY A 14 12.77 -8.41 46.19
C GLY A 14 11.82 -8.35 47.39
N ALA A 15 10.59 -7.91 47.15
CA ALA A 15 9.36 -8.45 47.78
C ALA A 15 8.11 -7.66 47.36
N LEU A 16 7.63 -7.86 46.13
CA LEU A 16 6.22 -7.64 45.77
C LEU A 16 5.68 -8.81 44.92
N THR A 17 6.12 -10.03 45.25
CA THR A 17 5.50 -11.27 44.76
C THR A 17 4.66 -11.86 45.88
N LYS A 18 3.42 -11.37 46.05
CA LYS A 18 2.30 -12.08 46.71
C LYS A 18 1.03 -11.23 46.75
N GLN A 19 0.48 -10.94 45.57
CA GLN A 19 -0.97 -10.73 45.45
C GLN A 19 -1.33 -10.99 43.99
N PHE A 20 -2.45 -11.68 43.75
CA PHE A 20 -2.95 -12.23 42.49
C PHE A 20 -2.42 -13.63 42.15
N GLY A 21 -3.32 -14.59 42.37
CA GLY A 21 -3.11 -16.01 42.20
C GLY A 21 -2.89 -16.42 40.75
N LYS A 22 -2.32 -17.63 40.66
CA LYS A 22 -2.29 -18.51 39.50
C LYS A 22 -3.62 -18.46 38.72
N ASP A 23 -3.45 -18.43 37.39
CA ASP A 23 -4.37 -18.90 36.34
C ASP A 23 -4.86 -17.82 35.38
N VAL A 24 -3.97 -17.18 34.62
CA VAL A 24 -4.13 -16.99 33.16
C VAL A 24 -2.73 -16.89 32.55
N ALA A 25 -2.39 -17.80 31.64
CA ALA A 25 -1.28 -17.64 30.71
C ALA A 25 -1.56 -16.42 29.81
N LEU A 26 -1.11 -15.24 30.23
CA LEU A 26 -1.15 -14.03 29.43
C LEU A 26 0.16 -13.92 28.66
N ASN A 27 0.04 -14.29 27.38
CA ASN A 27 0.89 -13.88 26.27
C ASN A 27 1.77 -12.67 26.60
N ASN A 28 3.08 -12.89 26.62
CA ASN A 28 4.08 -11.84 26.43
C ASN A 28 3.85 -11.19 25.06
N LYS A 29 2.88 -10.27 24.96
CA LYS A 29 2.92 -9.20 23.97
C LYS A 29 3.78 -8.09 24.56
N GLY A 30 5.09 -8.27 24.46
CA GLY A 30 5.98 -7.12 24.41
C GLY A 30 5.52 -6.26 23.24
N SER A 31 5.27 -4.98 23.51
CA SER A 31 4.96 -3.96 22.50
C SER A 31 6.03 -3.96 21.43
N ALA A 32 5.80 -4.71 20.35
CA ALA A 32 6.53 -4.56 19.11
C ALA A 32 5.97 -3.32 18.41
N SER A 33 6.80 -2.28 18.38
CA SER A 33 6.80 -1.28 17.33
C SER A 33 6.46 -1.92 15.98
N GLY A 34 5.43 -1.38 15.31
CA GLY A 34 5.09 -1.58 13.89
C GLY A 34 5.21 -3.01 13.34
N ALA A 35 4.14 -3.80 13.43
CA ALA A 35 4.04 -5.00 12.59
C ALA A 35 4.15 -4.56 11.11
N ALA A 36 5.25 -4.94 10.46
CA ALA A 36 5.44 -4.71 9.02
C ALA A 36 4.23 -5.29 8.28
N SER A 37 3.54 -4.47 7.49
CA SER A 37 2.45 -4.95 6.64
C SER A 37 3.02 -5.99 5.68
N SER A 38 2.66 -7.25 5.83
CA SER A 38 3.11 -8.32 4.96
C SER A 38 2.15 -8.49 3.79
N LEU A 39 2.70 -8.82 2.62
CA LEU A 39 1.89 -9.27 1.49
C LEU A 39 1.30 -10.63 1.82
N VAL A 40 -0.03 -10.74 1.72
CA VAL A 40 -0.77 -11.98 1.91
C VAL A 40 -1.62 -12.25 0.69
N LYS A 41 -1.89 -13.52 0.37
CA LYS A 41 -2.85 -13.83 -0.71
C LYS A 41 -4.26 -13.85 -0.16
N ASN A 42 -5.19 -13.20 -0.88
CA ASN A 42 -6.61 -13.26 -0.57
C ASN A 42 -7.23 -14.60 -1.03
N ALA A 43 -8.54 -14.76 -0.82
CA ALA A 43 -9.28 -15.97 -1.21
C ALA A 43 -9.21 -16.29 -2.71
N ASP A 44 -8.96 -15.30 -3.56
CA ASP A 44 -8.79 -15.44 -5.01
C ASP A 44 -7.32 -15.68 -5.42
N GLY A 45 -6.40 -15.79 -4.45
CA GLY A 45 -4.98 -16.02 -4.71
C GLY A 45 -4.18 -14.79 -5.15
N ILE A 46 -4.79 -13.60 -5.12
CA ILE A 46 -4.17 -12.31 -5.45
C ILE A 46 -3.51 -11.72 -4.21
N TYR A 47 -2.33 -11.12 -4.36
CA TYR A 47 -1.65 -10.47 -3.25
C TYR A 47 -2.44 -9.25 -2.77
N GLU A 48 -2.50 -9.07 -1.46
CA GLU A 48 -3.05 -7.91 -0.80
C GLU A 48 -2.16 -7.45 0.35
N VAL A 49 -2.25 -6.16 0.65
CA VAL A 49 -1.59 -5.52 1.78
C VAL A 49 -2.62 -4.69 2.53
N LYS A 50 -2.63 -4.84 3.85
CA LYS A 50 -3.42 -3.98 4.74
C LYS A 50 -2.61 -2.74 5.08
N ILE A 51 -3.19 -1.59 4.82
CA ILE A 51 -2.59 -0.29 5.02
C ILE A 51 -3.21 0.34 6.26
N ASN A 52 -2.36 0.54 7.27
CA ASN A 52 -2.81 1.06 8.56
C ASN A 52 -2.49 2.55 8.75
N SER A 53 -1.52 3.09 7.99
CA SER A 53 -1.09 4.49 8.05
C SER A 53 -0.23 4.87 6.85
N THR A 54 -0.17 6.17 6.54
CA THR A 54 0.81 6.73 5.60
C THR A 54 2.04 7.22 6.38
N PRO A 55 3.24 6.66 6.16
CA PRO A 55 4.47 7.24 6.70
C PRO A 55 4.75 8.62 6.09
N LEU A 56 4.82 9.68 6.90
CA LEU A 56 5.04 11.05 6.41
C LEU A 56 6.42 11.22 5.77
N GLU A 57 7.46 10.63 6.36
CA GLU A 57 8.83 10.71 5.80
C GLU A 57 8.91 10.08 4.39
N GLY A 58 8.30 8.91 4.20
CA GLY A 58 8.17 8.29 2.88
C GLY A 58 7.35 9.14 1.91
N HIS A 59 6.20 9.67 2.36
CA HIS A 59 5.35 10.53 1.54
C HIS A 59 6.11 11.77 1.05
N ASP A 60 6.76 12.50 1.95
CA ASP A 60 7.43 13.76 1.60
C ASP A 60 8.61 13.53 0.65
N ARG A 61 9.34 12.42 0.82
CA ARG A 61 10.42 12.02 -0.08
C ARG A 61 9.91 11.62 -1.47
N LEU A 62 8.77 10.94 -1.55
CA LEU A 62 8.21 10.40 -2.80
C LEU A 62 7.35 11.42 -3.55
N ASN A 63 6.86 12.44 -2.85
CA ASN A 63 6.06 13.52 -3.42
C ASN A 63 6.98 14.53 -4.14
N THR A 64 7.51 14.10 -5.28
CA THR A 64 8.31 14.90 -6.19
C THR A 64 7.56 15.12 -7.51
N PRO A 65 7.92 16.15 -8.31
CA PRO A 65 7.32 16.33 -9.63
C PRO A 65 7.55 15.10 -10.52
N ASP A 66 6.50 14.65 -11.20
CA ASP A 66 6.59 13.61 -12.21
C ASP A 66 7.28 14.15 -13.48
N LEU A 67 8.60 13.96 -13.56
CA LEU A 67 9.43 14.46 -14.66
C LEU A 67 9.23 13.69 -15.97
N LEU A 68 8.66 12.48 -15.92
CA LEU A 68 8.44 11.63 -17.09
C LEU A 68 7.00 11.72 -17.63
N GLY A 69 6.07 12.25 -16.84
CA GLY A 69 4.71 12.56 -17.27
C GLY A 69 4.42 14.05 -17.30
N ASN A 70 3.59 14.54 -16.37
CA ASN A 70 2.96 15.86 -16.50
C ASN A 70 3.71 17.02 -15.84
N GLY A 71 4.87 16.77 -15.24
CA GLY A 71 5.69 17.76 -14.53
C GLY A 71 5.10 18.27 -13.21
N LYS A 72 4.05 17.64 -12.69
CA LYS A 72 3.35 18.05 -11.46
C LYS A 72 3.54 17.02 -10.35
N TYR A 73 3.33 17.48 -9.12
CA TYR A 73 3.25 16.62 -7.95
C TYR A 73 1.98 15.73 -8.01
N ASN A 74 2.11 14.52 -7.47
CA ASN A 74 1.00 13.61 -7.23
C ASN A 74 1.05 13.08 -5.78
N PRO A 75 0.54 13.85 -4.79
CA PRO A 75 0.68 13.52 -3.37
C PRO A 75 -0.04 12.22 -2.99
N ALA A 76 -1.13 11.88 -3.67
CA ALA A 76 -1.84 10.63 -3.42
C ALA A 76 -1.05 9.39 -3.86
N GLU A 77 -0.40 9.49 -5.01
CA GLU A 77 0.49 8.44 -5.51
C GLU A 77 1.73 8.30 -4.62
N ALA A 78 2.30 9.42 -4.16
CA ALA A 78 3.37 9.40 -3.16
C ALA A 78 2.93 8.77 -1.83
N ALA A 79 1.72 9.06 -1.36
CA ALA A 79 1.16 8.44 -0.16
C ALA A 79 0.98 6.93 -0.34
N ALA A 80 0.45 6.50 -1.49
CA ALA A 80 0.28 5.10 -1.84
C ALA A 80 1.63 4.36 -1.89
N ALA A 81 2.62 4.94 -2.55
CA ALA A 81 3.98 4.39 -2.57
C ALA A 81 4.60 4.31 -1.16
N ALA A 82 4.46 5.36 -0.34
CA ALA A 82 4.94 5.38 1.05
C ALA A 82 4.32 4.26 1.92
N ARG A 83 3.03 3.98 1.71
CA ARG A 83 2.32 2.89 2.41
C ARG A 83 2.87 1.51 2.05
N LEU A 84 3.28 1.34 0.79
CA LEU A 84 3.83 0.09 0.28
C LEU A 84 5.24 -0.22 0.77
N GLU A 85 6.00 0.78 1.24
CA GLU A 85 7.40 0.56 1.64
C GLU A 85 7.55 -0.47 2.76
N THR A 86 6.54 -0.55 3.63
CA THR A 86 6.46 -1.52 4.73
C THR A 86 6.35 -2.96 4.27
N ALA A 87 5.82 -3.20 3.06
CA ALA A 87 5.59 -4.52 2.48
C ALA A 87 6.60 -4.88 1.39
N LEU A 88 7.05 -3.88 0.63
CA LEU A 88 7.87 -4.08 -0.57
C LEU A 88 9.35 -3.73 -0.37
N GLY A 89 9.68 -2.93 0.64
CA GLY A 89 10.97 -2.25 0.76
C GLY A 89 10.91 -0.82 0.24
N LYS A 90 12.00 -0.05 0.34
CA LYS A 90 11.99 1.37 -0.05
C LYS A 90 11.68 1.54 -1.53
N LEU A 91 10.85 2.52 -1.87
CA LEU A 91 10.56 2.94 -3.24
C LEU A 91 11.27 4.26 -3.54
N GLU A 92 11.54 4.52 -4.81
CA GLU A 92 11.97 5.82 -5.35
C GLU A 92 11.21 6.12 -6.63
N ARG A 93 10.84 7.39 -6.85
CA ARG A 93 10.20 7.81 -8.10
C ARG A 93 11.21 7.70 -9.23
N ILE A 94 10.79 7.12 -10.35
CA ILE A 94 11.63 7.05 -11.55
C ILE A 94 11.68 8.44 -12.19
N THR A 95 12.87 9.05 -12.23
CA THR A 95 13.09 10.42 -12.71
C THR A 95 13.81 10.48 -14.05
N THR A 96 14.30 9.35 -14.54
CA THR A 96 15.01 9.23 -15.83
C THR A 96 14.44 8.05 -16.60
N SER A 97 14.38 8.16 -17.93
CA SER A 97 13.94 7.09 -18.84
C SER A 97 14.98 5.97 -18.96
N SER A 98 15.53 5.51 -17.83
CA SER A 98 16.56 4.47 -17.75
C SER A 98 15.99 3.05 -17.90
N THR A 99 14.67 2.93 -17.94
CA THR A 99 13.97 1.66 -18.21
C THR A 99 13.06 1.84 -19.41
N ASP A 100 12.97 0.83 -20.29
CA ASP A 100 11.99 0.78 -21.40
C ASP A 100 10.51 0.72 -20.91
N LYS A 101 10.33 0.80 -19.60
CA LYS A 101 9.12 0.61 -18.82
C LYS A 101 8.78 1.95 -18.15
N ASN A 102 7.76 2.64 -18.64
CA ASN A 102 7.30 3.93 -18.08
C ASN A 102 6.49 3.76 -16.77
N ALA A 103 7.06 3.04 -15.81
CA ALA A 103 6.48 2.84 -14.49
C ALA A 103 6.74 4.05 -13.57
N ASP A 104 5.97 4.15 -12.49
CA ASP A 104 6.01 5.32 -11.60
C ASP A 104 7.20 5.27 -10.63
N PHE A 105 7.51 4.09 -10.09
CA PHE A 105 8.52 3.89 -9.05
C PHE A 105 9.39 2.65 -9.30
N ILE A 106 10.55 2.64 -8.65
CA ILE A 106 11.43 1.46 -8.53
C ILE A 106 11.65 1.14 -7.05
N ILE A 107 11.69 -0.15 -6.72
CA ILE A 107 12.01 -0.61 -5.37
C ILE A 107 13.53 -0.67 -5.22
N THR A 108 14.09 0.01 -4.23
CA THR A 108 15.55 0.15 -4.02
C THR A 108 16.09 -0.71 -2.87
N SER A 109 15.23 -1.35 -2.09
CA SER A 109 15.65 -2.24 -1.00
C SER A 109 14.68 -3.39 -0.76
N GLY A 110 15.10 -4.37 0.06
CA GLY A 110 14.28 -5.52 0.42
C GLY A 110 14.22 -6.61 -0.67
N PRO A 111 13.33 -7.61 -0.50
CA PRO A 111 13.28 -8.79 -1.37
C PRO A 111 12.75 -8.49 -2.78
N TYR A 112 12.13 -7.32 -2.98
CA TYR A 112 11.59 -6.88 -4.27
C TYR A 112 12.47 -5.83 -4.96
N ALA A 113 13.69 -5.58 -4.46
CA ALA A 113 14.61 -4.60 -5.03
C ALA A 113 14.83 -4.84 -6.54
N GLY A 114 14.86 -3.74 -7.31
CA GLY A 114 14.98 -3.72 -8.76
C GLY A 114 13.67 -3.86 -9.53
N LYS A 115 12.55 -4.20 -8.87
CA LYS A 115 11.24 -4.27 -9.52
C LYS A 115 10.63 -2.89 -9.69
N THR A 116 9.95 -2.69 -10.82
CA THR A 116 9.18 -1.47 -11.08
C THR A 116 7.74 -1.57 -10.57
N VAL A 117 7.22 -0.45 -10.10
CA VAL A 117 5.89 -0.30 -9.49
C VAL A 117 5.13 0.80 -10.22
N ASP A 118 3.87 0.53 -10.53
CA ASP A 118 3.00 1.45 -11.25
C ASP A 118 1.60 1.40 -10.63
N LEU A 119 1.20 2.55 -10.08
CA LEU A 119 0.07 2.63 -9.16
C LEU A 119 -1.24 2.88 -9.90
N MET A 120 -2.27 2.15 -9.53
CA MET A 120 -3.61 2.34 -10.07
C MET A 120 -4.58 2.90 -9.04
N TYR A 121 -5.49 3.73 -9.54
CA TYR A 121 -6.57 4.39 -8.80
C TYR A 121 -6.11 5.30 -7.66
N THR A 122 -4.88 5.82 -7.68
CA THR A 122 -4.47 6.89 -6.76
C THR A 122 -5.03 8.24 -7.27
N THR A 123 -6.04 8.79 -6.61
CA THR A 123 -6.66 10.06 -7.08
C THR A 123 -5.83 11.26 -6.67
N LYS A 124 -5.55 12.16 -7.63
CA LYS A 124 -4.59 13.26 -7.45
C LYS A 124 -4.76 14.07 -6.15
N ASN A 125 -6.00 14.38 -5.76
CA ASN A 125 -6.28 15.17 -4.57
C ASN A 125 -7.04 14.39 -3.49
N LEU A 126 -7.29 13.08 -3.67
CA LEU A 126 -8.17 12.29 -2.80
C LEU A 126 -9.53 12.95 -2.55
N SER A 127 -10.03 13.76 -3.50
CA SER A 127 -11.28 14.46 -3.31
C SER A 127 -12.45 13.51 -3.53
N GLN A 128 -13.49 13.63 -2.71
CA GLN A 128 -14.70 12.82 -2.86
C GLN A 128 -15.30 12.93 -4.27
N LYS A 129 -15.20 14.12 -4.89
CA LYS A 129 -15.66 14.34 -6.27
C LYS A 129 -14.91 13.50 -7.31
N GLU A 130 -13.59 13.34 -7.18
CA GLU A 130 -12.79 12.48 -8.06
C GLU A 130 -13.16 11.01 -7.86
N ILE A 131 -13.29 10.59 -6.61
CA ILE A 131 -13.69 9.22 -6.23
C ILE A 131 -15.08 8.89 -6.77
N ASP A 132 -16.05 9.78 -6.58
CA ASP A 132 -17.42 9.63 -7.08
C ASP A 132 -17.44 9.58 -8.62
N GLY A 133 -16.63 10.42 -9.28
CA GLY A 133 -16.48 10.43 -10.73
C GLY A 133 -15.97 9.10 -11.27
N ILE A 134 -14.92 8.55 -10.67
CA ILE A 134 -14.39 7.22 -11.02
C ILE A 134 -15.49 6.18 -10.86
N ASN A 135 -16.13 6.12 -9.69
CA ASN A 135 -17.11 5.08 -9.41
C ASN A 135 -18.36 5.15 -10.28
N LYS A 136 -18.82 6.36 -10.61
CA LYS A 136 -20.00 6.60 -11.46
C LYS A 136 -19.85 6.02 -12.86
N PHE A 137 -18.65 6.08 -13.44
CA PHE A 137 -18.40 5.65 -14.82
C PHE A 137 -17.61 4.33 -14.92
N TYR A 138 -17.23 3.75 -13.78
CA TYR A 138 -16.35 2.58 -13.71
C TYR A 138 -16.88 1.39 -14.53
N GLU A 139 -18.10 0.94 -14.24
CA GLU A 139 -18.72 -0.21 -14.90
C GLU A 139 -18.81 -0.01 -16.41
N LYS A 140 -19.23 1.18 -16.85
CA LYS A 140 -19.29 1.52 -18.27
C LYS A 140 -17.91 1.43 -18.92
N ASN A 141 -16.87 1.96 -18.27
CA ASN A 141 -15.51 1.92 -18.78
C ASN A 141 -14.95 0.48 -18.83
N MET A 142 -15.40 -0.41 -17.96
CA MET A 142 -14.98 -1.81 -17.90
C MET A 142 -15.74 -2.75 -18.83
N THR A 143 -16.90 -2.35 -19.34
CA THR A 143 -17.81 -3.24 -20.10
C THR A 143 -18.18 -2.73 -21.49
N THR A 144 -18.06 -1.42 -21.76
CA THR A 144 -18.45 -0.82 -23.03
C THR A 144 -17.23 -0.51 -23.90
N SER A 145 -17.18 -1.13 -25.08
CA SER A 145 -16.17 -0.85 -26.11
C SER A 145 -16.62 0.27 -27.05
N LYS A 146 -15.65 0.99 -27.64
CA LYS A 146 -15.94 2.07 -28.60
C LYS A 146 -16.34 1.54 -29.98
N SER A 147 -15.84 0.37 -30.37
CA SER A 147 -16.19 -0.31 -31.63
C SER A 147 -16.30 -1.83 -31.40
N PRO A 148 -17.04 -2.54 -32.25
CA PRO A 148 -17.14 -4.00 -32.17
C PRO A 148 -15.75 -4.66 -32.28
N GLY A 149 -15.41 -5.51 -31.31
CA GLY A 149 -14.12 -6.21 -31.25
C GLY A 149 -13.04 -5.51 -30.42
N ASP A 150 -13.21 -4.23 -30.08
CA ASP A 150 -12.28 -3.54 -29.17
C ASP A 150 -12.47 -4.03 -27.73
N ILE A 151 -11.39 -4.01 -26.96
CA ILE A 151 -11.48 -4.15 -25.50
C ILE A 151 -12.02 -2.86 -24.86
N PRO A 152 -12.82 -2.95 -23.79
CA PRO A 152 -13.25 -1.77 -23.04
C PRO A 152 -12.06 -0.94 -22.54
N HIS A 153 -12.22 0.39 -22.55
CA HIS A 153 -11.10 1.29 -22.25
C HIS A 153 -10.50 1.08 -20.84
N GLY A 154 -11.32 0.78 -19.84
CA GLY A 154 -10.83 0.49 -18.49
C GLY A 154 -10.00 -0.80 -18.42
N GLN A 155 -10.36 -1.81 -19.22
CA GLN A 155 -9.58 -3.05 -19.33
C GLN A 155 -8.24 -2.80 -20.03
N ASP A 156 -8.25 -2.04 -21.12
CA ASP A 156 -7.04 -1.63 -21.84
C ASP A 156 -6.05 -0.89 -20.92
N GLN A 157 -6.54 0.06 -20.11
CA GLN A 157 -5.70 0.76 -19.14
C GLN A 157 -5.02 -0.20 -18.16
N ILE A 158 -5.76 -1.15 -17.58
CA ILE A 158 -5.19 -2.16 -16.67
C ILE A 158 -4.10 -2.98 -17.38
N LEU A 159 -4.35 -3.43 -18.62
CA LEU A 159 -3.37 -4.19 -19.40
C LEU A 159 -2.11 -3.37 -19.72
N GLN A 160 -2.24 -2.06 -19.96
CA GLN A 160 -1.11 -1.17 -20.19
C GLN A 160 -0.22 -1.03 -18.95
N HIS A 161 -0.82 -0.86 -17.77
CA HIS A 161 -0.10 -0.84 -16.49
C HIS A 161 0.65 -2.18 -16.26
N LEU A 162 -0.04 -3.31 -16.47
CA LEU A 162 0.54 -4.66 -16.37
C LEU A 162 1.70 -4.91 -17.35
N LYS A 163 1.71 -4.26 -18.51
CA LYS A 163 2.79 -4.36 -19.49
C LYS A 163 4.03 -3.59 -19.06
N LYS A 164 3.87 -2.40 -18.48
CA LYS A 164 4.98 -1.49 -18.17
C LYS A 164 5.57 -1.68 -16.77
N ALA A 165 4.96 -2.48 -15.89
CA ALA A 165 5.47 -2.69 -14.54
C ALA A 165 5.64 -4.16 -14.15
N ASP A 166 6.49 -4.39 -13.15
CA ASP A 166 6.65 -5.70 -12.52
C ASP A 166 5.59 -5.93 -11.43
N LEU A 167 5.16 -4.85 -10.75
CA LEU A 167 4.11 -4.85 -9.76
C LEU A 167 3.13 -3.71 -10.04
N VAL A 168 1.83 -3.99 -9.93
CA VAL A 168 0.75 -3.02 -10.16
C VAL A 168 -0.14 -2.99 -8.91
N PRO A 169 0.18 -2.14 -7.92
CA PRO A 169 -0.65 -1.98 -6.75
C PRO A 169 -1.90 -1.16 -7.06
N VAL A 170 -3.03 -1.56 -6.49
CA VAL A 170 -4.35 -1.04 -6.81
C VAL A 170 -5.05 -0.59 -5.52
N ASP A 171 -5.31 0.72 -5.40
CA ASP A 171 -5.96 1.28 -4.21
C ASP A 171 -7.47 0.99 -4.21
N PHE A 172 -7.88 -0.05 -3.48
CA PHE A 172 -9.29 -0.44 -3.39
C PHE A 172 -10.10 0.49 -2.51
N SER A 173 -9.48 1.36 -1.69
CA SER A 173 -10.22 2.36 -0.91
C SER A 173 -10.95 3.37 -1.80
N ILE A 174 -10.54 3.48 -3.06
CA ILE A 174 -11.09 4.38 -4.06
C ILE A 174 -12.27 3.77 -4.82
N LEU A 175 -12.40 2.44 -4.84
CA LEU A 175 -13.49 1.76 -5.52
C LEU A 175 -14.56 1.32 -4.53
N THR A 176 -15.83 1.53 -4.89
CA THR A 176 -16.97 0.90 -4.22
C THR A 176 -16.86 -0.63 -4.30
N GLN A 177 -17.49 -1.35 -3.37
CA GLN A 177 -17.49 -2.82 -3.38
C GLN A 177 -17.96 -3.41 -4.72
N LYS A 178 -18.98 -2.81 -5.36
CA LYS A 178 -19.43 -3.21 -6.69
C LYS A 178 -18.31 -3.10 -7.73
N ASN A 179 -17.57 -1.98 -7.73
CA ASN A 179 -16.50 -1.75 -8.70
C ASN A 179 -15.25 -2.58 -8.40
N GLN A 180 -14.97 -2.88 -7.13
CA GLN A 180 -13.94 -3.86 -6.75
C GLN A 180 -14.27 -5.25 -7.31
N ALA A 181 -15.54 -5.67 -7.27
CA ALA A 181 -15.96 -6.94 -7.85
C ALA A 181 -15.74 -6.96 -9.38
N ILE A 182 -16.17 -5.90 -10.09
CA ILE A 182 -15.94 -5.75 -11.54
C ILE A 182 -14.44 -5.81 -11.89
N PHE A 183 -13.59 -5.15 -11.09
CA PHE A 183 -12.13 -5.23 -11.28
C PHE A 183 -11.63 -6.67 -11.12
N MET A 184 -12.01 -7.33 -10.02
CA MET A 184 -11.57 -8.70 -9.72
C MET A 184 -12.05 -9.71 -10.75
N ASP A 185 -13.29 -9.57 -11.24
CA ASP A 185 -13.84 -10.42 -12.28
C ASP A 185 -13.01 -10.32 -13.56
N PHE A 186 -12.58 -9.11 -13.94
CA PHE A 186 -11.65 -8.94 -15.06
C PHE A 186 -10.28 -9.55 -14.77
N ILE A 187 -9.65 -9.27 -13.62
CA ILE A 187 -8.33 -9.81 -13.27
C ILE A 187 -8.31 -11.35 -13.32
N LYS A 188 -9.38 -12.01 -12.88
CA LYS A 188 -9.50 -13.47 -12.91
C LYS A 188 -9.47 -14.07 -14.32
N THR A 189 -9.79 -13.29 -15.35
CA THR A 189 -9.70 -13.72 -16.75
C THR A 189 -8.29 -13.66 -17.32
N LEU A 190 -7.37 -12.95 -16.67
CA LEU A 190 -6.02 -12.73 -17.17
C LEU A 190 -5.12 -13.96 -16.96
N PRO A 191 -4.05 -14.13 -17.75
CA PRO A 191 -3.03 -15.14 -17.48
C PRO A 191 -2.43 -14.99 -16.07
N LYS A 192 -2.05 -16.11 -15.46
CA LYS A 192 -1.52 -16.14 -14.08
C LYS A 192 -0.34 -15.20 -13.86
N GLU A 193 0.54 -15.08 -14.86
CA GLU A 193 1.69 -14.17 -14.83
C GLU A 193 1.29 -12.70 -14.71
N GLN A 194 0.14 -12.30 -15.27
CA GLN A 194 -0.39 -10.95 -15.13
C GLN A 194 -1.12 -10.78 -13.79
N GLN A 195 -1.87 -11.80 -13.36
CA GLN A 195 -2.51 -11.80 -12.04
C GLN A 195 -1.49 -11.63 -10.91
N ASP A 196 -0.33 -12.28 -11.01
CA ASP A 196 0.73 -12.24 -9.99
C ASP A 196 1.42 -10.87 -9.86
N LYS A 197 1.21 -9.96 -10.82
CA LYS A 197 1.69 -8.58 -10.71
C LYS A 197 0.79 -7.70 -9.85
N ILE A 198 -0.48 -8.07 -9.68
CA ILE A 198 -1.46 -7.25 -8.96
C ILE A 198 -1.23 -7.34 -7.45
N ILE A 199 -1.25 -6.18 -6.79
CA ILE A 199 -1.27 -6.07 -5.32
C ILE A 199 -2.47 -5.21 -4.91
N ILE A 200 -3.41 -5.77 -4.16
CA ILE A 200 -4.56 -5.03 -3.66
C ILE A 200 -4.18 -4.28 -2.38
N MET A 201 -4.38 -2.97 -2.39
CA MET A 201 -4.19 -2.11 -1.23
C MET A 201 -5.53 -1.91 -0.51
N ARG A 202 -5.61 -2.28 0.77
CA ARG A 202 -6.84 -2.21 1.59
C ARG A 202 -6.67 -1.38 2.85
#